data_AF-Q8CUV5-F1
#
_entry.id   AF-Q8CUV5-F1
#
_cell.length_a   1.000
_cell.length_b   1.000
_cell.length_c   1.000
_cell.angle_alpha   90.00
_cell.angle_beta   90.00
_cell.angle_gamma   90.00
#
_symmetry.space_group_name_H-M   'P 1'
#
loop_
_entity.id
_entity.type
_entity.pdbx_description
1 polymer ?
#
loop_
_entity_poly.entity_id
_entity_poly.type
_entity_poly.pdbx_seq_one_letter_code
_entity_poly.pdbx_strand_id
1 'polypeptide(L)'
;MNNEITLQQWKAFVEEKINKKLIIKMLWNDQEKMTLLLVPNMKINSVIHDDNEGYLFYDIAGKRVSYPIPSILPDKFFINGKINLDHIKSGNIQINQESLANKDIQLLENK
;
A
#
# COMPACT_ATOMS: atom_id res chain seq x y z
N MET A 1 -19.68 -11.34 7.82
CA MET A 1 -19.03 -10.24 7.08
C MET A 1 -17.56 -10.60 6.98
N ASN A 2 -17.00 -10.68 5.77
CA ASN A 2 -15.57 -10.90 5.60
C ASN A 2 -14.84 -9.62 5.97
N ASN A 3 -13.95 -9.66 6.96
CA ASN A 3 -13.13 -8.52 7.34
C ASN A 3 -11.77 -8.52 6.61
N GLU A 4 -11.69 -9.24 5.49
CA GLU A 4 -10.47 -9.49 4.75
C GLU A 4 -10.72 -9.34 3.25
N ILE A 5 -9.81 -8.68 2.54
CA ILE A 5 -9.83 -8.56 1.08
C ILE A 5 -8.53 -9.08 0.49
N THR A 6 -8.59 -9.63 -0.72
CA THR A 6 -7.40 -10.04 -1.46
C THR A 6 -6.57 -8.83 -1.91
N LEU A 7 -5.28 -9.04 -2.14
CA LEU A 7 -4.41 -8.02 -2.73
C LEU A 7 -4.92 -7.53 -4.09
N GLN A 8 -5.54 -8.41 -4.88
CA GLN A 8 -6.14 -8.09 -6.16
C GLN A 8 -7.38 -7.20 -6.02
N GLN A 9 -8.27 -7.48 -5.05
CA GLN A 9 -9.41 -6.62 -4.74
C GLN A 9 -8.96 -5.25 -4.28
N TRP A 10 -7.98 -5.19 -3.37
CA TRP A 10 -7.39 -3.92 -2.93
C TRP A 10 -6.77 -3.15 -4.09
N LYS A 11 -5.94 -3.80 -4.92
CA LYS A 11 -5.35 -3.19 -6.11
C LYS A 11 -6.42 -2.61 -7.04
N ALA A 12 -7.45 -3.38 -7.38
CA ALA A 12 -8.51 -2.91 -8.26
C ALA A 12 -9.23 -1.67 -7.68
N PHE A 13 -9.46 -1.67 -6.37
CA PHE A 13 -10.04 -0.54 -5.66
C PHE A 13 -9.13 0.70 -5.71
N VAL A 14 -7.83 0.55 -5.45
CA VAL A 14 -6.87 1.68 -5.55
C VAL A 14 -6.81 2.21 -6.98
N GLU A 15 -6.77 1.33 -7.99
CA GLU A 15 -6.76 1.73 -9.41
C GLU A 15 -7.99 2.57 -9.79
N GLU A 16 -9.17 2.18 -9.31
CA GLU A 16 -10.43 2.91 -9.49
C GLU A 16 -10.35 4.29 -8.82
N LYS A 17 -9.83 4.36 -7.59
CA LYS A 17 -9.74 5.61 -6.82
C LYS A 17 -8.81 6.63 -7.42
N ILE A 18 -7.65 6.21 -7.92
CA ILE A 18 -6.64 7.12 -8.47
C ILE A 18 -6.75 7.29 -9.99
N ASN A 19 -7.67 6.55 -10.64
CA ASN A 19 -7.85 6.48 -12.08
C ASN A 19 -6.55 6.18 -12.87
N LYS A 20 -5.74 5.24 -12.36
CA LYS A 20 -4.49 4.79 -12.98
C LYS A 20 -4.30 3.30 -12.78
N LYS A 21 -3.66 2.64 -13.75
CA LYS A 21 -3.21 1.26 -13.59
C LYS A 21 -2.02 1.19 -12.64
N LEU A 22 -2.00 0.13 -11.85
CA LEU A 22 -0.99 -0.14 -10.84
C LEU A 22 -0.31 -1.48 -11.13
N ILE A 23 0.96 -1.56 -10.75
CA ILE A 23 1.73 -2.79 -10.68
C ILE A 23 1.96 -3.15 -9.21
N ILE A 24 2.04 -4.45 -8.94
CA ILE A 24 2.44 -4.95 -7.63
C ILE A 24 3.95 -5.12 -7.65
N LYS A 25 4.65 -4.45 -6.74
CA LYS A 25 6.09 -4.64 -6.53
C LYS A 25 6.33 -5.10 -5.11
N MET A 26 7.03 -6.21 -4.94
CA MET A 26 7.51 -6.65 -3.64
C MET A 26 8.95 -6.18 -3.45
N LEU A 27 9.24 -5.66 -2.26
CA LEU A 27 10.56 -5.28 -1.79
C LEU A 27 10.80 -5.94 -0.43
N TRP A 28 12.07 -6.12 -0.09
CA TRP A 28 12.50 -6.68 1.19
C TRP A 28 13.61 -5.77 1.69
N ASN A 29 13.60 -5.48 2.98
CA ASN A 29 14.76 -4.96 3.68
C ASN A 29 15.16 -5.94 4.79
N ASP A 30 16.13 -5.57 5.62
CA ASP A 30 16.62 -6.43 6.70
C ASP A 30 15.56 -6.71 7.80
N GLN A 31 14.47 -5.93 7.83
CA GLN A 31 13.44 -6.00 8.87
C GLN A 31 12.18 -6.72 8.41
N GLU A 32 11.72 -6.46 7.18
CA GLU A 32 10.44 -6.99 6.71
C GLU A 32 10.32 -7.05 5.18
N LYS A 33 9.30 -7.80 4.75
CA LYS A 33 8.79 -7.80 3.39
C LYS A 33 7.73 -6.70 3.24
N MET A 34 7.74 -6.02 2.10
CA MET A 34 6.79 -4.97 1.77
C MET A 34 6.22 -5.17 0.38
N THR A 35 4.90 -5.01 0.26
CA THR A 35 4.18 -4.99 -1.00
C THR A 35 3.77 -3.56 -1.33
N LEU A 36 4.14 -3.09 -2.51
CA LEU A 36 3.82 -1.76 -3.00
C LEU A 36 2.86 -1.85 -4.19
N LEU A 37 1.89 -0.95 -4.22
CA LEU A 37 1.13 -0.64 -5.42
C LEU A 37 1.71 0.61 -6.06
N LEU A 38 2.30 0.46 -7.25
CA LEU A 38 3.03 1.53 -7.94
C LEU A 38 2.39 1.84 -9.29
N VAL A 39 2.44 3.09 -9.73
CA VAL A 39 2.18 3.35 -11.16
C VAL A 39 3.40 2.85 -11.98
N PRO A 40 3.22 2.37 -13.22
CA PRO A 40 4.26 1.68 -13.99
C PRO A 40 5.61 2.42 -14.11
N ASN A 41 5.58 3.75 -14.13
CA ASN A 41 6.78 4.58 -14.31
C ASN A 41 7.50 4.94 -13.00
N MET A 42 7.02 4.49 -11.84
CA MET A 42 7.69 4.73 -10.56
C MET A 42 8.92 3.84 -10.41
N LYS A 43 10.07 4.46 -10.16
CA LYS A 43 11.35 3.77 -9.97
C LYS A 43 11.69 3.69 -8.49
N ILE A 44 11.12 2.71 -7.81
CA ILE A 44 11.49 2.39 -6.42
C ILE A 44 12.52 1.26 -6.44
N ASN A 45 13.65 1.40 -5.78
CA ASN A 45 14.70 0.38 -5.71
C ASN A 45 14.90 -0.16 -4.29
N SER A 46 14.87 0.72 -3.29
CA SER A 46 15.08 0.34 -1.89
C SER A 46 14.14 1.12 -0.96
N VAL A 47 14.04 0.62 0.27
CA VAL A 47 13.24 1.19 1.35
C VAL A 47 14.02 1.16 2.66
N ILE A 48 13.90 2.22 3.45
CA ILE A 48 14.43 2.34 4.82
C ILE A 48 13.25 2.72 5.72
N HIS A 49 13.19 2.17 6.94
CA HIS A 49 12.25 2.63 7.96
C HIS A 49 12.98 3.60 8.89
N ASP A 50 12.49 4.83 8.98
CA ASP A 50 12.91 5.83 9.95
C ASP A 50 11.82 5.96 11.02
N ASP A 51 12.21 5.99 12.29
CA ASP A 51 11.24 5.99 13.40
C ASP A 51 10.43 7.30 13.49
N ASN A 52 10.93 8.40 12.90
CA ASN A 52 10.24 9.69 12.88
C ASN A 52 9.52 9.96 11.55
N GLU A 53 10.12 9.59 10.43
CA GLU A 53 9.58 9.87 9.08
C GLU A 53 8.82 8.69 8.46
N GLY A 54 8.86 7.50 9.07
CA GLY A 54 8.28 6.28 8.55
C GLY A 54 9.08 5.70 7.37
N TYR A 55 8.38 5.12 6.40
CA TYR A 55 9.04 4.49 5.25
C TYR A 55 9.58 5.49 4.24
N LEU A 56 10.89 5.45 4.02
CA LEU A 56 11.63 6.26 3.05
C LEU A 56 12.02 5.40 1.85
N PHE A 57 11.66 5.85 0.65
CA PHE A 57 11.89 5.11 -0.59
C PHE A 57 12.93 5.80 -1.46
N TYR A 58 13.77 5.01 -2.12
CA TYR A 58 14.86 5.52 -2.95
C TYR A 58 14.86 4.87 -4.33
N ASP A 59 15.26 5.64 -5.34
CA ASP A 59 15.46 5.13 -6.70
C ASP A 59 16.81 4.41 -6.85
N ILE A 60 17.10 3.91 -8.05
CA ILE A 60 18.34 3.18 -8.35
C ILE A 60 19.60 4.06 -8.23
N ALA A 61 19.47 5.38 -8.31
CA ALA A 61 20.56 6.32 -8.13
C ALA A 61 20.73 6.73 -6.65
N GLY A 62 19.96 6.14 -5.73
CA GLY A 62 19.96 6.49 -4.31
C GLY A 62 19.24 7.80 -3.99
N LYS A 63 18.45 8.34 -4.92
CA LYS A 63 17.69 9.57 -4.67
C LYS A 63 16.37 9.24 -3.97
N ARG A 64 16.05 10.00 -2.92
CA ARG A 64 14.77 9.90 -2.20
C ARG A 64 13.63 10.19 -3.18
N VAL A 65 12.65 9.30 -3.19
CA VAL A 65 11.44 9.42 -3.97
C VAL A 65 10.48 10.35 -3.21
N SER A 66 10.09 11.46 -3.84
CA SER A 66 9.26 12.51 -3.22
C SER A 66 7.78 12.41 -3.57
N TYR A 67 7.41 11.62 -4.58
CA TYR A 67 6.01 11.41 -4.93
C TYR A 67 5.38 10.32 -4.05
N PRO A 68 4.08 10.44 -3.70
CA PRO A 68 3.41 9.46 -2.86
C PRO A 68 3.31 8.12 -3.57
N ILE A 69 3.70 7.05 -2.88
CA ILE A 69 3.43 5.68 -3.33
C ILE A 69 1.93 5.42 -3.14
N PRO A 70 1.20 4.98 -4.18
CA PRO A 70 -0.25 4.81 -4.10
C PRO A 70 -0.73 3.95 -2.97
N SER A 71 -0.04 2.86 -2.63
CA SER A 71 -0.33 2.11 -1.41
C SER A 71 0.88 1.30 -0.96
N ILE A 72 1.14 1.29 0.35
CA ILE A 72 2.25 0.62 0.99
C ILE A 72 1.66 -0.43 1.94
N LEU A 73 2.02 -1.69 1.75
CA LEU A 73 1.51 -2.83 2.51
C LEU A 73 2.68 -3.65 3.08
N PRO A 74 3.20 -3.28 4.26
CA PRO A 74 4.11 -4.13 5.02
C PRO A 74 3.45 -5.47 5.38
N ASP A 75 4.27 -6.51 5.58
CA ASP A 75 3.79 -7.89 5.78
C ASP A 75 2.84 -8.03 6.98
N LYS A 76 3.04 -7.22 8.03
CA LYS A 76 2.19 -7.18 9.23
C LYS A 76 0.71 -6.86 8.96
N PHE A 77 0.38 -6.31 7.79
CA PHE A 77 -0.99 -6.00 7.40
C PHE A 77 -1.69 -7.15 6.68
N PHE A 78 -0.98 -8.26 6.43
CA PHE A 78 -1.55 -9.46 5.86
C PHE A 78 -1.89 -10.49 6.94
N ILE A 79 -3.07 -11.10 6.83
CA ILE A 79 -3.52 -12.25 7.63
C ILE A 79 -3.89 -13.35 6.63
N ASN A 80 -3.21 -14.50 6.70
CA ASN A 80 -3.41 -15.63 5.78
C ASN A 80 -3.35 -15.23 4.29
N GLY A 81 -2.46 -14.28 3.93
CA GLY A 81 -2.29 -13.80 2.56
C GLY A 81 -3.35 -12.81 2.07
N LYS A 82 -4.25 -12.35 2.95
CA LYS A 82 -5.26 -11.31 2.67
C LYS A 82 -5.02 -10.08 3.53
N ILE A 83 -5.55 -8.94 3.10
CA ILE A 83 -5.46 -7.66 3.81
C ILE A 83 -6.64 -7.56 4.77
N ASN A 84 -6.38 -7.33 6.05
CA ASN A 84 -7.43 -7.09 7.05
C ASN A 84 -7.98 -5.64 6.91
N LEU A 85 -9.30 -5.52 6.80
CA LEU A 85 -10.01 -4.24 6.71
C LEU A 85 -9.82 -3.36 7.96
N ASP A 86 -9.52 -3.93 9.12
CA ASP A 86 -9.24 -3.17 10.35
C ASP A 86 -8.01 -2.27 10.20
N HIS A 87 -7.00 -2.70 9.44
CA HIS A 87 -5.84 -1.87 9.12
C HIS A 87 -6.19 -0.71 8.18
N ILE A 88 -7.20 -0.88 7.33
CA ILE A 88 -7.73 0.21 6.49
C ILE A 88 -8.54 1.18 7.35
N LYS A 89 -9.44 0.66 8.21
CA LYS A 89 -10.28 1.45 9.13
C LYS A 89 -9.48 2.29 10.11
N SER A 90 -8.37 1.75 10.60
CA SER A 90 -7.45 2.45 11.51
C SER A 90 -6.52 3.45 10.81
N GLY A 91 -6.60 3.58 9.49
CA GLY A 91 -5.75 4.50 8.71
C GLY A 91 -4.31 4.03 8.52
N ASN A 92 -3.99 2.78 8.88
CA ASN A 92 -2.67 2.18 8.68
C ASN A 92 -2.41 1.81 7.21
N ILE A 93 -3.46 1.44 6.48
CA ILE A 93 -3.43 1.25 5.03
C ILE A 93 -4.13 2.42 4.37
N GLN A 94 -3.40 3.09 3.49
CA GLN A 94 -3.79 4.36 2.89
C GLN A 94 -3.71 4.30 1.36
N ILE A 95 -4.35 5.28 0.71
CA ILE A 95 -4.20 5.56 -0.71
C ILE A 95 -3.55 6.93 -0.87
N ASN A 96 -2.40 6.99 -1.55
CA ASN A 96 -1.61 8.24 -1.68
C ASN A 96 -1.36 8.96 -0.34
N GLN A 97 -1.11 8.20 0.74
CA GLN A 97 -0.94 8.72 2.11
C GLN A 97 -2.20 9.34 2.74
N GLU A 98 -3.37 9.11 2.15
CA GLU A 98 -4.66 9.53 2.68
C GLU A 98 -5.47 8.34 3.19
N SER A 99 -6.12 8.53 4.35
CA SER A 99 -7.07 7.56 4.90
C SER A 99 -8.35 7.51 4.07
N LEU A 100 -9.00 6.35 4.03
CA LEU A 100 -10.23 6.17 3.25
C LEU A 100 -11.43 6.79 3.96
N ALA A 101 -12.36 7.34 3.19
CA ALA A 101 -13.64 7.79 3.71
C ALA A 101 -14.50 6.59 4.15
N ASN A 102 -15.41 6.77 5.12
CA ASN A 102 -16.28 5.68 5.59
C ASN A 102 -17.11 5.01 4.48
N LYS A 103 -17.58 5.80 3.49
CA LYS A 103 -18.30 5.27 2.32
C LYS A 103 -17.45 4.29 1.51
N ASP A 104 -16.15 4.52 1.46
CA ASP A 104 -15.19 3.73 0.69
C ASP A 104 -14.87 2.43 1.40
N ILE A 105 -14.79 2.47 2.74
CA ILE A 105 -14.66 1.29 3.59
C ILE A 105 -15.90 0.38 3.44
N GLN A 106 -17.10 0.95 3.45
CA GLN A 106 -18.34 0.19 3.24
C GLN A 106 -18.38 -0.50 1.87
N LEU A 107 -17.84 0.12 0.82
CA LEU A 107 -17.74 -0.52 -0.50
C LEU A 107 -16.82 -1.75 -0.48
N LEU A 108 -15.78 -1.74 0.35
CA LEU A 108 -14.85 -2.86 0.49
C LEU A 108 -15.43 -3.99 1.34
N GLU A 109 -16.26 -3.70 2.34
CA GLU A 109 -16.95 -4.70 3.18
C GLU A 109 -17.97 -5.54 2.41
N ASN A 110 -18.43 -5.05 1.26
CA ASN A 110 -19.41 -5.70 0.39
C ASN A 110 -18.80 -6.46 -0.79
N LYS A 111 -17.47 -6.57 -0.89
CA LYS A 111 -16.73 -7.29 -1.94
C LYS A 111 -16.25 -8.67 -1.50
#